data_AF-A0A7I8DDY7-F1
#
_entry.id   AF-A0A7I8DDY7-F1
#
_cell.length_a   1.000
_cell.length_b   1.000
_cell.length_c   1.000
_cell.angle_alpha   90.00
_cell.angle_beta   90.00
_cell.angle_gamma   90.00
#
_symmetry.space_group_name_H-M   'P 1'
#
loop_
_entity.id
_entity.type
_entity.pdbx_description
1 polymer ?
#
loop_
_entity_poly.entity_id
_entity_poly.type
_entity_poly.pdbx_seq_one_letter_code
_entity_poly.pdbx_strand_id
1 'polypeptide(L)' 'MKGVAEYAVSPDSFLLLSGVKGSGKLFWENGQSSFTSGDHCLLPATLGGFQVTGELDLIVTSL' A
#
# COMPACT_ATOMS: atom_id res chain seq x y z
N MET A 1 4.82 -16.88 0.22
CA MET A 1 4.68 -16.72 1.69
C MET A 1 3.71 -15.59 1.94
N LYS A 2 2.67 -15.78 2.76
CA LYS A 2 1.77 -14.69 3.18
C LYS A 2 2.47 -13.83 4.22
N GLY A 3 2.57 -12.53 3.96
CA GLY A 3 3.14 -11.54 4.86
C GLY A 3 2.11 -10.49 5.27
N VAL A 4 2.40 -9.83 6.39
CA VAL A 4 1.71 -8.62 6.86
C VAL A 4 2.78 -7.56 7.08
N ALA A 5 2.60 -6.38 6.51
CA ALA A 5 3.52 -5.26 6.65
C ALA A 5 2.75 -3.97 6.96
N GLU A 6 3.26 -3.18 7.90
CA GLU A 6 2.64 -1.95 8.38
C GLU A 6 3.51 -0.74 8.00
N TYR A 7 2.85 0.33 7.56
CA TYR A 7 3.48 1.52 7.03
C TYR A 7 2.68 2.76 7.45
N ALA A 8 3.27 3.94 7.24
CA ALA A 8 2.57 5.21 7.36
C ALA A 8 3.03 6.17 6.26
N VAL A 9 2.14 7.03 5.81
CA VAL A 9 2.49 8.15 4.91
C VAL A 9 2.99 9.32 5.75
N SER A 10 4.13 9.91 5.38
CA SER A 10 4.62 11.12 6.07
C SER A 10 3.66 12.30 5.80
N PRO A 11 3.39 13.18 6.79
CA PRO A 11 2.43 14.29 6.63
C PRO A 11 2.73 15.29 5.52
N ASP A 12 3.94 15.26 4.95
CA ASP A 12 4.46 16.16 3.92
C ASP A 12 4.74 15.47 2.58
N SER A 13 4.27 14.23 2.40
CA SER A 13 4.57 13.42 1.21
C SER A 13 3.37 12.63 0.68
N PHE A 14 3.48 12.16 -0.55
CA PHE A 14 2.60 11.13 -1.10
C PHE A 14 3.39 9.85 -1.29
N LEU A 15 2.74 8.69 -1.15
CA LEU A 15 3.35 7.42 -1.56
C LEU A 15 2.73 6.94 -2.86
N LEU A 16 3.57 6.59 -3.84
CA LEU A 16 3.18 5.79 -4.99
C LEU A 16 3.44 4.33 -4.68
N LEU A 17 2.38 3.51 -4.68
CA LEU A 17 2.48 2.06 -4.60
C LEU A 17 2.30 1.47 -5.99
N SER A 18 3.17 0.52 -6.34
CA SER A 18 3.10 -0.25 -7.59
C SER A 18 3.13 -1.74 -7.30
N GLY A 19 2.08 -2.45 -7.70
CA GLY A 19 1.97 -3.90 -7.60
C GLY A 19 2.80 -4.57 -8.68
N VAL A 20 3.93 -5.16 -8.31
CA VAL A 20 4.85 -5.79 -9.29
C VAL A 20 4.43 -7.23 -9.58
N LYS A 21 4.02 -7.97 -8.54
CA LYS A 21 3.66 -9.39 -8.66
C LYS A 21 2.78 -9.81 -7.49
N GLY A 22 1.83 -10.72 -7.76
CA GLY A 22 1.02 -11.34 -6.72
C GLY A 22 -0.26 -10.57 -6.40
N SER A 23 -0.83 -10.82 -5.24
CA SER A 23 -2.09 -10.22 -4.80
C SER A 23 -2.19 -10.12 -3.28
N GLY A 24 -2.89 -9.09 -2.85
CA GLY A 24 -3.10 -8.78 -1.45
C GLY A 24 -4.22 -7.78 -1.22
N LYS A 25 -4.23 -7.22 -0.01
CA LYS A 25 -5.16 -6.20 0.41
C LYS A 25 -4.41 -5.09 1.13
N LEU A 26 -4.82 -3.85 0.84
CA LEU A 26 -4.48 -2.65 1.58
C LEU A 26 -5.59 -2.38 2.60
N PHE A 27 -5.21 -2.06 3.84
CA PHE A 27 -6.12 -1.66 4.92
C PHE A 27 -5.67 -0.33 5.50
N TRP A 28 -6.61 0.54 5.84
CA TRP A 28 -6.40 1.80 6.56
C TRP A 28 -7.60 2.03 7.49
N GLU A 29 -7.55 3.07 8.33
CA GLU A 29 -8.52 3.31 9.41
C GLU A 29 -9.99 3.11 9.00
N ASN A 30 -10.35 3.63 7.81
CA ASN A 30 -11.75 3.69 7.36
C ASN A 30 -12.01 2.86 6.10
N GLY A 31 -11.12 1.93 5.72
CA GLY A 31 -11.34 1.18 4.49
C GLY A 31 -10.32 0.10 4.18
N GLN A 32 -10.62 -0.61 3.09
CA GLN A 32 -9.73 -1.59 2.50
C GLN A 32 -9.89 -1.57 0.98
N SER A 33 -8.85 -2.01 0.28
CA SER A 33 -8.91 -2.29 -1.15
C SER A 33 -8.14 -3.55 -1.46
N SER A 34 -8.62 -4.33 -2.42
CA SER A 34 -7.77 -5.32 -3.08
C SER A 34 -6.65 -4.61 -3.83
N PHE A 35 -5.48 -5.23 -3.89
CA PHE A 35 -4.34 -4.72 -4.64
C PHE A 35 -3.57 -5.87 -5.26
N THR A 36 -3.31 -5.80 -6.56
CA THR A 36 -2.81 -6.90 -7.37
C THR A 36 -1.71 -6.43 -8.32
N SER A 37 -1.04 -7.38 -8.97
CA SER A 37 -0.05 -7.10 -10.01
C SER A 37 -0.61 -6.18 -11.10
N GLY A 38 0.10 -5.08 -11.38
CA GLY A 38 -0.31 -4.06 -12.34
C GLY A 38 -1.14 -2.92 -11.74
N ASP A 39 -1.61 -3.04 -10.49
CA ASP A 39 -2.28 -1.93 -9.82
C ASP A 39 -1.28 -0.86 -9.40
N HIS A 40 -1.70 0.40 -9.55
CA HIS A 40 -0.97 1.57 -9.09
C HIS A 40 -1.92 2.47 -8.31
N CYS A 41 -1.48 2.95 -7.15
CA CYS A 41 -2.25 3.94 -6.39
C CYS A 41 -1.36 4.97 -5.71
N LEU A 42 -1.90 6.17 -5.54
CA LEU A 42 -1.32 7.24 -4.74
C LEU A 42 -2.00 7.26 -3.37
N LEU A 43 -1.19 7.17 -2.32
CA LEU A 43 -1.64 7.34 -0.95
C LEU A 43 -1.38 8.79 -0.52
N PRO A 44 -2.42 9.53 -0.11
CA PRO A 44 -2.26 10.92 0.31
C PRO A 44 -1.62 11.03 1.69
N ALA A 45 -0.96 12.17 1.96
CA ALA A 45 -0.40 12.52 3.27
C ALA A 45 -1.40 12.38 4.43
N THR A 46 -2.68 12.59 4.14
CA THR A 46 -3.78 12.52 5.13
C THR A 46 -4.24 11.10 5.43
N LEU A 47 -3.73 10.06 4.76
CA LEU A 47 -4.14 8.67 4.98
C LEU A 47 -3.68 8.14 6.34
N GLY A 48 -2.51 8.59 6.81
CA GLY A 48 -1.89 8.09 8.03
C GLY A 48 -1.35 6.66 7.87
N GLY A 49 -1.67 5.79 8.82
CA GLY A 49 -1.20 4.41 8.87
C GLY A 49 -1.98 3.48 7.95
N PHE A 50 -1.27 2.54 7.31
CA PHE A 50 -1.87 1.50 6.48
C PHE A 50 -1.14 0.16 6.61
N GLN A 51 -1.84 -0.92 6.29
CA GLN A 51 -1.33 -2.28 6.33
C GLN A 51 -1.50 -2.95 4.96
N VAL A 52 -0.49 -3.72 4.56
CA VAL A 52 -0.52 -4.61 3.39
C VAL A 52 -0.54 -6.04 3.89
N THR A 53 -1.47 -6.85 3.41
CA THR A 53 -1.49 -8.30 3.68
C THR A 53 -1.61 -9.10 2.39
N GLY A 54 -0.92 -10.24 2.30
CA GLY A 54 -1.00 -11.14 1.14
C GLY A 54 0.36 -11.68 0.70
N GLU A 55 0.42 -12.14 -0.54
CA GLU A 55 1.64 -12.55 -1.22
C GLU A 55 1.83 -11.61 -2.41
N LEU A 56 2.53 -10.50 -2.15
CA LEU A 56 2.56 -9.34 -3.03
C LEU A 56 3.95 -8.68 -2.97
N ASP A 57 4.56 -8.50 -4.14
CA ASP A 57 5.77 -7.70 -4.31
C ASP A 57 5.35 -6.27 -4.68
N LEU A 58 5.80 -5.30 -3.89
CA LEU A 58 5.47 -3.88 -4.04
C LEU A 58 6.74 -3.05 -4.24
N ILE A 59 6.64 -2.05 -5.12
CA ILE A 59 7.55 -0.91 -5.11
C ILE A 59 6.82 0.27 -4.48
N VAL A 60 7.51 0.95 -3.56
CA VAL A 60 7.00 2.12 -2.86
C VAL A 60 8.00 3.26 -3.05
N THR A 61 7.49 4.40 -3.50
CA THR A 61 8.26 5.65 -3.64
C THR A 61 7.53 6.78 -2.94
N SER A 62 8.28 7.60 -2.20
CA SER A 62 7.80 8.88 -1.68
C SER A 62 7.95 9.96 -2.76
N LEU A 63 6.91 10.77 -2.93
CA LEU A 63 6.85 11.94 -3.80
C LEU A 63 6.72 13.21 -2.97
#